data_AF-A0A2K5EDS0-F1
#
_entry.id   AF-A0A2K5EDS0-F1
#
_cell.length_a   1.000
_cell.length_b   1.000
_cell.length_c   1.000
_cell.angle_alpha   90.00
_cell.angle_beta   90.00
_cell.angle_gamma   90.00
#
_symmetry.space_group_name_H-M   'P 1'
#
loop_
_entity.id
_entity.type
_entity.pdbx_description
1 polymer ?
#
loop_
_entity_poly.entity_id
_entity_poly.type
_entity_poly.pdbx_seq_one_letter_code
_entity_poly.pdbx_strand_id
1 'polypeptide(L)'
;GLLSGLAFSALKTAQNLESNLTNLFKRNTELETLLAKLIQTCQHVEVNASQECDLLIEIIQQRRHIIGTKIKEGKVTRLRQLAQQIANCKQCIERSASLISQAEHSLKENDHARFLQTAKNITKRVSMATVLIPEINLNDTFDTFALDFSRGKKLLECLDYLTAPNPSIIREELCTALYDTITVVVSYKLQYTIFTRQAKVVSLCNSADSCMIVPNVKQNHYTVHGLQSGTKYIFMVKVGSCSSEPGKLKTNSQSFKLDPKSAHRKLKVSHDNLTIERDESSSKKSHTPECFTSQGSYGVAGNGFIDSGLVISGSTWYAIGLAYKSNSVSWALCCCNNNWVVRHNSKEIPIEPACHLRHMGILLDYDNGSIAFYDALNSIHLYTFDVALVQPVCPTFTVWNKCLTIITWLPIPDHLDSTEQLP
;
A
#
# COMPACT_ATOMS: atom_id res chain seq x y z
N GLY A 1 -51.35 45.39 -7.44
CA GLY A 1 -51.09 44.16 -8.23
C GLY A 1 -49.69 44.17 -8.82
N LEU A 2 -49.47 44.92 -9.91
CA LEU A 2 -48.18 44.94 -10.63
C LEU A 2 -47.02 45.60 -9.86
N LEU A 3 -47.26 46.75 -9.22
CA LEU A 3 -46.24 47.47 -8.43
C LEU A 3 -45.73 46.66 -7.22
N SER A 4 -46.61 45.86 -6.57
CA SER A 4 -46.24 45.00 -5.44
C SER A 4 -45.45 43.75 -5.87
N GLY A 5 -45.73 43.20 -7.06
CA GLY A 5 -44.96 42.08 -7.62
C GLY A 5 -43.55 42.47 -8.06
N LEU A 6 -43.39 43.67 -8.63
CA LEU A 6 -42.08 44.23 -8.99
C LEU A 6 -41.22 44.51 -7.76
N ALA A 7 -41.80 45.09 -6.70
CA ALA A 7 -41.08 45.32 -5.44
C ALA A 7 -40.62 44.02 -4.77
N PHE A 8 -41.45 42.98 -4.78
CA PHE A 8 -41.09 41.66 -4.26
C PHE A 8 -39.97 40.99 -5.07
N SER A 9 -40.05 41.06 -6.40
CA SER A 9 -39.01 40.53 -7.30
C SER A 9 -37.67 41.26 -7.12
N ALA A 10 -37.71 42.59 -6.99
CA ALA A 10 -36.52 43.41 -6.74
C ALA A 10 -35.87 43.06 -5.39
N LEU A 11 -36.67 42.89 -4.33
CA LEU A 11 -36.16 42.50 -3.01
C LEU A 11 -35.52 41.10 -3.03
N LYS A 12 -36.15 40.12 -3.67
CA LYS A 12 -35.61 38.77 -3.82
C LYS A 12 -34.30 38.77 -4.62
N THR A 13 -34.22 39.59 -5.66
CA THR A 13 -33.01 39.71 -6.49
C THR A 13 -31.88 40.37 -5.71
N ALA A 14 -32.17 41.42 -4.94
CA ALA A 14 -31.21 42.06 -4.05
C ALA A 14 -30.65 41.10 -2.98
N GLN A 15 -31.52 40.33 -2.31
CA GLN A 15 -31.11 39.32 -1.33
C GLN A 15 -30.23 38.22 -1.95
N ASN A 16 -30.57 37.76 -3.15
CA ASN A 16 -29.77 36.76 -3.85
C ASN A 16 -28.40 37.33 -4.26
N LEU A 17 -28.34 38.58 -4.71
CA LEU A 17 -27.10 39.26 -5.04
C LEU A 17 -26.21 39.44 -3.79
N GLU A 18 -26.79 39.83 -2.65
CA GLU A 18 -26.08 39.97 -1.38
C GLU A 18 -25.51 38.64 -0.87
N SER A 19 -26.26 37.55 -1.00
CA SER A 19 -25.80 36.20 -0.68
C SER A 19 -24.62 35.78 -1.58
N ASN A 20 -24.75 36.02 -2.89
CA ASN A 20 -23.69 35.71 -3.84
C ASN A 20 -22.42 36.53 -3.60
N LEU A 21 -22.55 37.82 -3.29
CA LEU A 21 -21.42 38.68 -2.92
C LEU A 21 -20.73 38.16 -1.65
N THR A 22 -21.50 37.80 -0.62
CA THR A 22 -20.95 37.22 0.62
C THR A 22 -20.17 35.93 0.36
N ASN A 23 -20.71 35.04 -0.47
CA ASN A 23 -20.02 33.81 -0.88
C ASN A 23 -18.73 34.08 -1.64
N LEU A 24 -18.73 35.09 -2.52
CA LEU A 24 -17.56 35.50 -3.28
C LEU A 24 -16.47 36.10 -2.37
N PHE A 25 -16.84 36.95 -1.41
CA PHE A 25 -15.91 37.46 -0.39
C PHE A 25 -15.28 36.33 0.41
N LYS A 26 -16.09 35.37 0.90
CA LYS A 26 -15.58 34.21 1.63
C LYS A 26 -14.58 33.41 0.80
N ARG A 27 -14.90 33.16 -0.48
CA ARG A 27 -14.02 32.42 -1.38
C ARG A 27 -12.74 33.18 -1.70
N ASN A 28 -12.80 34.52 -1.78
CA ASN A 28 -11.61 35.36 -1.92
C ASN A 28 -10.68 35.25 -0.69
N THR A 29 -11.23 35.33 0.52
CA THR A 29 -10.46 35.16 1.77
C THR A 29 -9.86 33.75 1.88
N GLU A 30 -10.59 32.71 1.46
CA GLU A 30 -10.07 31.34 1.39
C GLU A 30 -8.88 31.25 0.42
N LEU A 31 -8.96 31.87 -0.76
CA LEU A 31 -7.86 31.90 -1.73
C LEU A 31 -6.64 32.64 -1.20
N GLU A 32 -6.81 33.79 -0.56
CA GLU A 32 -5.71 34.53 0.08
C GLU A 32 -5.02 33.68 1.17
N THR A 33 -5.81 32.92 1.94
CA THR A 33 -5.28 32.01 2.95
C THR A 33 -4.49 30.86 2.33
N LEU A 34 -4.98 30.27 1.23
CA LEU A 34 -4.28 29.22 0.50
C LEU A 34 -2.98 29.73 -0.12
N LEU A 35 -2.99 30.94 -0.68
CA LEU A 35 -1.79 31.58 -1.23
C LEU A 35 -0.73 31.80 -0.14
N ALA A 36 -1.12 32.31 1.03
CA ALA A 36 -0.21 32.51 2.15
C ALA A 36 0.42 31.18 2.61
N LYS A 37 -0.38 30.10 2.71
CA LYS A 37 0.13 28.76 3.05
C LYS A 37 1.10 28.22 2.01
N LEU A 38 0.82 28.44 0.71
CA LEU A 38 1.71 28.03 -0.37
C LEU A 38 3.05 28.74 -0.27
N ILE A 39 3.04 30.06 -0.09
CA ILE A 39 4.27 30.87 0.08
C ILE A 39 5.08 30.35 1.28
N GLN A 40 4.44 30.12 2.43
CA GLN A 40 5.11 29.61 3.62
C GLN A 40 5.70 28.21 3.39
N THR A 41 4.98 27.34 2.67
CA THR A 41 5.46 25.99 2.34
C THR A 41 6.68 26.05 1.43
N CYS A 42 6.66 26.91 0.40
CA CYS A 42 7.80 27.11 -0.49
C CYS A 42 9.03 27.61 0.29
N GLN A 43 8.86 28.62 1.14
CA GLN A 43 9.93 29.13 2.00
C GLN A 43 10.50 28.05 2.93
N HIS A 44 9.65 27.22 3.52
CA HIS A 44 10.10 26.12 4.36
C HIS A 44 10.91 25.08 3.58
N VAL A 45 10.48 24.73 2.37
CA VAL A 45 11.22 23.78 1.51
C VAL A 45 12.59 24.35 1.12
N GLU A 46 12.67 25.64 0.78
CA GLU A 46 13.93 26.32 0.47
C GLU A 46 14.90 26.29 1.65
N VAL A 47 14.43 26.66 2.86
CA VAL A 47 15.25 26.65 4.08
C VAL A 47 15.72 25.23 4.40
N ASN A 48 14.82 24.25 4.33
CA ASN A 48 15.14 22.85 4.62
C ASN A 48 16.17 22.28 3.62
N ALA A 49 16.01 22.57 2.32
CA ALA A 49 16.97 22.15 1.30
C ALA A 49 18.36 22.76 1.53
N SER A 50 18.43 24.04 1.91
CA SER A 50 19.69 24.70 2.27
C SER A 50 20.34 24.02 3.47
N GLN A 51 19.57 23.75 4.54
CA GLN A 51 20.09 23.13 5.75
C GLN A 51 20.66 21.72 5.51
N GLU A 52 19.98 20.88 4.72
CA GLU A 52 20.47 19.55 4.36
C GLU A 52 21.77 19.60 3.52
N CYS A 53 21.89 20.56 2.60
CA CYS A 53 23.11 20.81 1.86
C CYS A 53 24.27 21.24 2.78
N ASP A 54 24.01 22.12 3.75
CA ASP A 54 25.00 22.58 4.71
C ASP A 54 25.55 21.43 5.58
N LEU A 55 24.69 20.49 5.99
CA LEU A 55 25.10 19.27 6.71
C LEU A 55 26.04 18.39 5.88
N LEU A 56 25.74 18.19 4.58
CA LEU A 56 26.62 17.44 3.68
C LEU A 56 27.98 18.12 3.50
N ILE A 57 27.99 19.44 3.36
CA ILE A 57 29.21 20.24 3.27
C ILE A 57 30.04 20.06 4.56
N GLU A 58 29.41 20.13 5.73
CA GLU A 58 30.08 19.95 7.01
C GLU A 58 30.74 18.56 7.11
N ILE A 59 30.02 17.51 6.74
CA ILE A 59 30.56 16.14 6.73
C ILE A 59 31.78 16.04 5.79
N ILE A 60 31.70 16.61 4.58
CA ILE A 60 32.81 16.59 3.62
C ILE A 60 34.03 17.34 4.19
N GLN A 61 33.81 18.50 4.84
CA GLN A 61 34.88 19.27 5.47
C GLN A 61 35.53 18.52 6.64
N GLN A 62 34.73 17.87 7.49
CA GLN A 62 35.22 17.03 8.58
C GLN A 62 36.07 15.87 8.06
N ARG A 63 35.60 15.16 7.02
CA ARG A 63 36.35 14.06 6.39
C ARG A 63 37.67 14.53 5.79
N ARG A 64 37.67 15.69 5.11
CA ARG A 64 38.89 16.33 4.61
C ARG A 64 39.90 16.58 5.73
N HIS A 65 39.45 17.07 6.87
CA HIS A 65 40.33 17.31 8.02
C HIS A 65 40.96 16.00 8.53
N ILE A 66 40.15 14.97 8.76
CA ILE A 66 40.60 13.65 9.25
C ILE A 66 41.61 12.99 8.29
N ILE A 67 41.35 13.04 6.99
CA ILE A 67 42.28 12.48 5.98
C ILE A 67 43.60 13.26 6.00
N GLY A 68 43.52 14.59 6.08
CA GLY A 68 44.69 15.45 6.17
C GLY A 68 45.55 15.18 7.41
N THR A 69 44.94 14.95 8.57
CA THR A 69 45.69 14.61 9.80
C THR A 69 46.38 13.25 9.68
N LYS A 70 45.70 12.23 9.13
CA LYS A 70 46.28 10.90 8.92
C LYS A 70 47.47 10.91 7.97
N ILE A 71 47.41 11.69 6.88
CA ILE A 71 48.54 11.85 5.97
C ILE A 71 49.74 12.49 6.70
N LYS A 72 49.50 13.54 7.50
CA LYS A 72 50.55 14.20 8.29
C LYS A 72 51.18 13.26 9.32
N GLU A 73 50.38 12.50 10.07
CA GLU A 73 50.85 11.49 11.03
C GLU A 73 51.72 10.42 10.36
N GLY A 74 51.27 9.91 9.20
CA GLY A 74 52.02 8.94 8.41
C GLY A 74 53.35 9.50 7.90
N LYS A 75 53.38 10.78 7.47
CA LYS A 75 54.62 11.46 7.06
C LYS A 75 55.59 11.58 8.24
N VAL A 76 55.14 12.03 9.40
CA VAL A 76 55.98 12.20 10.61
C VAL A 76 56.59 10.87 11.03
N THR A 77 55.80 9.78 11.02
CA THR A 77 56.26 8.46 11.42
C THR A 77 57.38 7.94 10.50
N ARG A 78 57.22 8.07 9.19
CA ARG A 78 58.24 7.65 8.21
C ARG A 78 59.51 8.49 8.30
N LEU A 79 59.38 9.82 8.44
CA LEU A 79 60.54 10.70 8.64
C LEU A 79 61.33 10.33 9.90
N ARG A 80 60.63 9.96 10.99
CA ARG A 80 61.28 9.48 12.21
C ARG A 80 62.01 8.16 11.99
N GLN A 81 61.41 7.20 11.28
CA GLN A 81 62.05 5.93 10.95
C GLN A 81 63.31 6.13 10.09
N LEU A 82 63.24 7.00 9.08
CA LEU A 82 64.39 7.32 8.23
C LEU A 82 65.51 7.99 9.03
N ALA A 83 65.17 8.97 9.88
CA ALA A 83 66.14 9.61 10.76
C ALA A 83 66.85 8.60 11.68
N GLN A 84 66.11 7.60 12.19
CA GLN A 84 66.68 6.53 13.01
C GLN A 84 67.63 5.63 12.21
N GLN A 85 67.26 5.23 10.98
CA GLN A 85 68.14 4.44 10.12
C GLN A 85 69.45 5.21 9.81
N ILE A 86 69.34 6.50 9.45
CA ILE A 86 70.50 7.36 9.20
C ILE A 86 71.40 7.44 10.44
N ALA A 87 70.82 7.62 11.64
CA ALA A 87 71.57 7.65 12.89
C ALA A 87 72.33 6.34 13.13
N ASN A 88 71.70 5.19 12.88
CA ASN A 88 72.32 3.88 13.03
C ASN A 88 73.49 3.68 12.06
N CYS A 89 73.33 4.07 10.78
CA CYS A 89 74.40 4.00 9.79
C CYS A 89 75.58 4.91 10.18
N LYS A 90 75.30 6.15 10.59
CA LYS A 90 76.34 7.08 11.08
C LYS A 90 77.13 6.49 12.23
N GLN A 91 76.46 5.88 13.20
CA GLN A 91 77.12 5.24 14.34
C GLN A 91 78.02 4.06 13.92
N CYS A 92 77.61 3.27 12.92
CA CYS A 92 78.43 2.18 12.38
C CYS A 92 79.69 2.73 11.69
N ILE A 93 79.54 3.79 10.90
CA ILE A 93 80.65 4.48 10.23
C ILE A 93 81.63 5.04 11.28
N GLU A 94 81.14 5.73 12.31
CA GLU A 94 81.97 6.27 13.40
C GLU A 94 82.77 5.17 14.12
N ARG A 95 82.14 4.03 14.44
CA ARG A 95 82.85 2.88 15.03
C ARG A 95 83.95 2.34 14.12
N SER A 96 83.72 2.36 12.80
CA SER A 96 84.70 1.91 11.80
C SER A 96 85.82 2.91 11.52
N ALA A 97 85.72 4.17 11.97
CA ALA A 97 86.71 5.21 11.72
C ALA A 97 88.12 4.83 12.24
N SER A 98 88.19 4.14 13.39
CA SER A 98 89.46 3.64 13.93
C SER A 98 90.13 2.58 13.04
N LEU A 99 89.35 1.77 12.32
CA LEU A 99 89.86 0.81 11.34
C LEU A 99 90.39 1.52 10.09
N ILE A 100 89.77 2.63 9.69
CA ILE A 100 90.24 3.48 8.59
C ILE A 100 91.62 4.05 8.96
N SER A 101 91.77 4.66 10.15
CA SER A 101 93.07 5.19 10.58
C SER A 101 94.15 4.10 10.73
N GLN A 102 93.78 2.89 11.18
CA GLN A 102 94.71 1.74 11.22
C GLN A 102 95.14 1.31 9.81
N ALA A 103 94.21 1.28 8.85
CA ALA A 103 94.52 0.97 7.45
C ALA A 103 95.47 2.02 6.85
N GLU A 104 95.18 3.30 7.05
CA GLU A 104 96.01 4.42 6.58
C GLU A 104 97.43 4.37 7.16
N HIS A 105 97.58 4.04 8.44
CA HIS A 105 98.89 3.87 9.06
C HIS A 105 99.64 2.67 8.49
N SER A 106 98.96 1.53 8.32
CA SER A 106 99.56 0.31 7.76
C SER A 106 100.08 0.53 6.33
N LEU A 107 99.44 1.40 5.53
CA LEU A 107 99.88 1.74 4.18
C LEU A 107 101.23 2.48 4.12
N LYS A 108 101.72 3.00 5.26
CA LYS A 108 103.00 3.71 5.36
C LYS A 108 104.13 2.83 5.91
N GLU A 109 103.89 1.53 6.14
CA GLU A 109 104.88 0.60 6.68
C GLU A 109 105.92 0.21 5.61
N ASN A 110 107.21 0.44 5.90
CA ASN A 110 108.30 0.17 4.96
C ASN A 110 108.80 -1.29 5.00
N ASP A 111 108.53 -2.02 6.08
CA ASP A 111 108.85 -3.44 6.21
C ASP A 111 107.77 -4.31 5.54
N HIS A 112 108.16 -5.05 4.51
CA HIS A 112 107.24 -5.81 3.67
C HIS A 112 106.59 -7.00 4.40
N ALA A 113 107.29 -7.64 5.33
CA ALA A 113 106.77 -8.77 6.09
C ALA A 113 105.76 -8.32 7.14
N ARG A 114 106.08 -7.23 7.86
CA ARG A 114 105.19 -6.61 8.84
C ARG A 114 103.95 -5.99 8.19
N PHE A 115 104.13 -5.36 7.03
CA PHE A 115 103.05 -4.85 6.19
C PHE A 115 102.09 -5.98 5.82
N LEU A 116 102.59 -7.09 5.24
CA LEU A 116 101.75 -8.22 4.82
C LEU A 116 100.91 -8.82 5.96
N GLN A 117 101.49 -8.95 7.16
CA GLN A 117 100.78 -9.48 8.32
C GLN A 117 99.69 -8.51 8.82
N THR A 118 100.00 -7.22 8.91
CA THR A 118 99.09 -6.17 9.42
C THR A 118 97.97 -5.88 8.43
N ALA A 119 98.31 -5.77 7.14
CA ALA A 119 97.36 -5.55 6.06
C ALA A 119 96.33 -6.69 5.98
N LYS A 120 96.74 -7.97 6.02
CA LYS A 120 95.81 -9.11 6.00
C LYS A 120 94.79 -9.07 7.14
N ASN A 121 95.22 -8.70 8.35
CA ASN A 121 94.33 -8.58 9.50
C ASN A 121 93.35 -7.41 9.34
N ILE A 122 93.84 -6.23 8.94
CA ILE A 122 93.01 -5.05 8.72
C ILE A 122 92.01 -5.29 7.58
N THR A 123 92.42 -5.88 6.45
CA THR A 123 91.52 -6.20 5.34
C THR A 123 90.36 -7.10 5.78
N LYS A 124 90.63 -8.11 6.63
CA LYS A 124 89.58 -8.97 7.18
C LYS A 124 88.61 -8.17 8.05
N ARG A 125 89.11 -7.32 8.95
CA ARG A 125 88.28 -6.49 9.84
C ARG A 125 87.47 -5.43 9.08
N VAL A 126 88.05 -4.80 8.07
CA VAL A 126 87.36 -3.85 7.18
C VAL A 126 86.26 -4.57 6.40
N SER A 127 86.53 -5.74 5.81
CA SER A 127 85.50 -6.50 5.09
C SER A 127 84.29 -6.85 5.96
N MET A 128 84.52 -7.22 7.23
CA MET A 128 83.45 -7.50 8.18
C MET A 128 82.68 -6.24 8.58
N ALA A 129 83.37 -5.11 8.78
CA ALA A 129 82.74 -3.83 9.11
C ALA A 129 81.84 -3.32 7.97
N THR A 130 82.27 -3.46 6.71
CA THR A 130 81.49 -3.05 5.53
C THR A 130 80.18 -3.84 5.40
N VAL A 131 80.19 -5.14 5.72
CA VAL A 131 78.99 -5.99 5.70
C VAL A 131 78.01 -5.64 6.83
N LEU A 132 78.48 -5.06 7.93
CA LEU A 132 77.65 -4.66 9.06
C LEU A 132 76.95 -3.30 8.89
N ILE A 133 77.28 -2.52 7.84
CA ILE A 133 76.61 -1.24 7.59
C ILE A 133 75.20 -1.55 7.07
N PRO A 134 74.12 -1.20 7.79
CA PRO A 134 72.77 -1.48 7.33
C PRO A 134 72.46 -0.66 6.08
N GLU A 135 71.81 -1.27 5.09
CA GLU A 135 71.26 -0.54 3.96
C GLU A 135 70.06 0.31 4.40
N ILE A 136 70.01 1.56 3.93
CA ILE A 136 68.86 2.44 4.14
C ILE A 136 67.77 2.00 3.18
N ASN A 137 66.72 1.39 3.71
CA ASN A 137 65.58 0.97 2.90
C ASN A 137 64.50 2.07 2.90
N LEU A 138 64.48 2.84 1.81
CA LEU A 138 63.40 3.73 1.46
C LEU A 138 62.34 2.93 0.71
N ASN A 139 61.52 2.14 1.42
CA ASN A 139 60.33 1.59 0.77
C ASN A 139 59.36 2.76 0.54
N ASP A 140 59.47 3.38 -0.64
CA ASP A 140 58.92 4.68 -1.00
C ASP A 140 57.41 4.68 -1.20
N THR A 141 56.78 3.52 -1.10
CA THR A 141 55.39 3.40 -1.48
C THR A 141 54.46 3.67 -0.30
N PHE A 142 53.66 4.73 -0.43
CA PHE A 142 52.42 4.92 0.31
C PHE A 142 51.35 3.87 -0.10
N ASP A 143 51.72 2.64 -0.49
CA ASP A 143 50.83 1.64 -1.10
C ASP A 143 49.62 1.28 -0.22
N THR A 144 49.74 1.44 1.09
CA THR A 144 48.62 1.28 2.05
C THR A 144 47.60 2.43 2.06
N PHE A 145 47.84 3.54 1.34
CA PHE A 145 47.00 4.74 1.38
C PHE A 145 46.47 5.10 -0.02
N ALA A 146 45.52 4.31 -0.51
CA ALA A 146 44.75 4.64 -1.71
C ALA A 146 43.51 5.46 -1.32
N LEU A 147 43.38 6.67 -1.85
CA LEU A 147 42.17 7.49 -1.72
C LEU A 147 41.26 7.23 -2.92
N ASP A 148 40.19 6.47 -2.71
CA ASP A 148 39.13 6.30 -3.70
C ASP A 148 37.86 7.01 -3.26
N PHE A 149 37.54 8.12 -3.94
CA PHE A 149 36.30 8.87 -3.73
C PHE A 149 35.25 8.59 -4.82
N SER A 150 35.52 7.66 -5.75
CA SER A 150 34.67 7.42 -6.92
C SER A 150 33.23 7.09 -6.54
N ARG A 151 33.04 6.23 -5.53
CA ARG A 151 31.71 5.89 -5.02
C ARG A 151 31.02 7.09 -4.37
N GLY A 152 31.74 7.83 -3.53
CA GLY A 152 31.18 9.01 -2.85
C GLY A 152 30.79 10.11 -3.83
N LYS A 153 31.63 10.35 -4.85
CA LYS A 153 31.37 11.31 -5.92
C LYS A 153 30.11 10.95 -6.71
N LYS A 154 29.97 9.68 -7.13
CA LYS A 154 28.75 9.22 -7.81
C LYS A 154 27.49 9.42 -6.96
N LEU A 155 27.55 9.15 -5.65
CA LEU A 155 26.40 9.38 -4.76
C LEU A 155 26.04 10.87 -4.65
N LEU A 156 27.02 11.77 -4.60
CA LEU A 156 26.79 13.21 -4.59
C LEU A 156 26.27 13.72 -5.94
N GLU A 157 26.75 13.19 -7.06
CA GLU A 157 26.26 13.52 -8.41
C GLU A 157 24.82 13.04 -8.64
N CYS A 158 24.36 12.02 -7.93
CA CYS A 158 22.98 11.54 -7.96
C CYS A 158 22.02 12.32 -7.04
N LEU A 159 22.49 13.34 -6.31
CA LEU A 159 21.63 14.22 -5.52
C LEU A 159 20.94 15.22 -6.47
N ASP A 160 19.74 14.85 -6.93
CA ASP A 160 18.88 15.71 -7.73
C ASP A 160 17.66 16.17 -6.91
N TYR A 161 16.97 17.23 -7.37
CA TYR A 161 15.66 17.57 -6.82
C TYR A 161 14.74 16.38 -7.08
N LEU A 162 14.46 15.59 -6.05
CA LEU A 162 13.47 14.52 -6.12
C LEU A 162 12.10 15.18 -6.21
N THR A 163 11.74 15.66 -7.41
CA THR A 163 10.32 15.67 -7.79
C THR A 163 9.90 14.24 -7.58
N ALA A 164 8.99 13.99 -6.64
CA ALA A 164 8.54 12.63 -6.35
C ALA A 164 8.32 11.96 -7.72
N PRO A 165 9.03 10.86 -8.04
CA PRO A 165 8.91 10.23 -9.34
C PRO A 165 7.42 10.07 -9.60
N ASN A 166 6.94 10.47 -10.79
CA ASN A 166 5.50 10.53 -11.10
C ASN A 166 4.79 9.38 -10.38
N PRO A 167 3.87 9.70 -9.46
CA PRO A 167 3.39 8.74 -8.46
C PRO A 167 2.91 7.46 -9.13
N SER A 168 3.22 6.31 -8.52
CA SER A 168 3.26 5.03 -9.21
C SER A 168 1.91 4.73 -9.80
N ILE A 169 1.87 4.46 -11.11
CA ILE A 169 0.62 4.05 -11.75
C ILE A 169 0.28 2.65 -11.24
N ILE A 170 -0.95 2.49 -10.78
CA ILE A 170 -1.51 1.19 -10.43
C ILE A 170 -1.70 0.40 -11.72
N ARG A 171 -1.13 -0.80 -11.77
CA ARG A 171 -1.27 -1.70 -12.91
C ARG A 171 -2.50 -2.57 -12.67
N GLU A 172 -3.67 -2.06 -13.01
CA GLU A 172 -4.95 -2.76 -12.81
C GLU A 172 -4.92 -4.16 -13.45
N GLU A 173 -4.23 -4.31 -14.59
CA GLU A 173 -4.09 -5.57 -15.31
C GLU A 173 -3.28 -6.65 -14.58
N LEU A 174 -2.51 -6.27 -13.55
CA LEU A 174 -1.74 -7.20 -12.71
C LEU A 174 -2.33 -7.35 -11.31
N CYS A 175 -3.35 -6.56 -10.97
CA CYS A 175 -3.99 -6.65 -9.68
C CYS A 175 -4.81 -7.94 -9.59
N THR A 176 -4.92 -8.50 -8.38
CA THR A 176 -5.79 -9.65 -8.13
C THR A 176 -6.79 -9.33 -7.03
N ALA A 177 -8.01 -9.83 -7.19
CA ALA A 177 -9.08 -9.66 -6.22
C ALA A 177 -9.57 -11.03 -5.75
N LEU A 178 -9.85 -11.12 -4.46
CA LEU A 178 -10.62 -12.18 -3.83
C LEU A 178 -11.87 -11.54 -3.20
N TYR A 179 -12.62 -12.33 -2.43
CA TYR A 179 -13.87 -11.88 -1.83
C TYR A 179 -13.67 -10.87 -0.69
N ASP A 180 -12.56 -10.93 0.04
CA ASP A 180 -12.25 -10.04 1.16
C ASP A 180 -10.86 -9.39 1.06
N THR A 181 -10.16 -9.60 -0.06
CA THR A 181 -8.83 -9.05 -0.28
C THR A 181 -8.64 -8.50 -1.69
N ILE A 182 -7.84 -7.45 -1.82
CA ILE A 182 -7.34 -6.95 -3.11
C ILE A 182 -5.82 -6.83 -3.02
N THR A 183 -5.12 -7.46 -3.94
CA THR A 183 -3.67 -7.27 -4.15
C THR A 183 -3.46 -6.24 -5.23
N VAL A 184 -2.98 -5.07 -4.82
CA VAL A 184 -2.64 -3.95 -5.70
C VAL A 184 -1.19 -4.10 -6.14
N VAL A 185 -0.93 -4.01 -7.45
CA VAL A 185 0.42 -4.10 -8.03
C VAL A 185 0.84 -2.74 -8.60
N VAL A 186 2.06 -2.33 -8.31
CA VAL A 186 2.63 -1.03 -8.68
C VAL A 186 4.02 -1.17 -9.33
N SER A 187 4.41 -0.20 -10.14
CA SER A 187 5.65 -0.28 -10.92
C SER A 187 6.95 -0.11 -10.10
N TYR A 188 6.90 0.45 -8.88
CA TYR A 188 8.08 0.69 -8.03
C TYR A 188 7.74 0.71 -6.52
N LYS A 189 8.78 0.77 -5.65
CA LYS A 189 8.65 0.74 -4.17
C LYS A 189 7.60 1.74 -3.66
N LEU A 190 6.70 1.25 -2.80
CA LEU A 190 5.41 1.88 -2.54
C LEU A 190 5.30 2.53 -1.15
N GLN A 191 4.84 3.78 -1.11
CA GLN A 191 4.08 4.32 0.02
C GLN A 191 2.71 4.72 -0.56
N TYR A 192 1.61 4.26 0.02
CA TYR A 192 0.28 4.43 -0.59
C TYR A 192 -0.78 4.73 0.48
N THR A 193 -1.89 5.30 0.04
CA THR A 193 -3.01 5.70 0.89
C THR A 193 -4.27 5.11 0.28
N ILE A 194 -4.94 4.21 0.99
CA ILE A 194 -6.17 3.59 0.50
C ILE A 194 -7.32 4.58 0.73
N PHE A 195 -8.03 4.93 -0.35
CA PHE A 195 -9.20 5.79 -0.28
C PHE A 195 -10.46 4.96 -0.46
N THR A 196 -11.00 4.47 0.65
CA THR A 196 -12.30 3.82 0.65
C THR A 196 -13.39 4.88 0.63
N ARG A 197 -13.78 5.38 -0.54
CA ARG A 197 -15.00 6.16 -0.67
C ARG A 197 -16.20 5.21 -0.62
N GLN A 198 -16.48 4.63 0.55
CA GLN A 198 -17.77 4.00 0.78
C GLN A 198 -18.83 5.11 0.74
N ALA A 199 -19.65 5.12 -0.30
CA ALA A 199 -20.94 5.76 -0.21
C ALA A 199 -21.87 4.79 0.55
N LYS A 200 -21.95 4.95 1.87
CA LYS A 200 -23.02 4.42 2.73
C LYS A 200 -23.01 2.91 3.09
N VAL A 201 -21.90 2.35 3.60
CA VAL A 201 -22.00 1.24 4.58
C VAL A 201 -21.30 1.69 5.86
N VAL A 202 -22.08 2.07 6.85
CA VAL A 202 -21.69 2.89 8.02
C VAL A 202 -20.86 2.12 9.08
N SER A 203 -20.28 0.96 8.77
CA SER A 203 -19.85 0.04 9.85
C SER A 203 -18.36 -0.06 10.16
N LEU A 204 -17.41 0.55 9.43
CA LEU A 204 -15.99 0.47 9.85
C LEU A 204 -15.15 1.74 9.69
N CYS A 205 -15.71 2.84 9.18
CA CYS A 205 -14.91 3.98 8.74
C CYS A 205 -15.64 5.32 8.90
N ASN A 206 -15.92 5.70 10.15
CA ASN A 206 -16.52 6.99 10.48
C ASN A 206 -15.44 8.00 10.91
N SER A 207 -14.76 8.63 9.95
CA SER A 207 -14.38 10.06 10.01
C SER A 207 -13.77 10.47 8.66
N ALA A 208 -13.59 11.77 8.45
CA ALA A 208 -12.79 12.32 7.35
C ALA A 208 -11.31 11.88 7.37
N ASP A 209 -10.90 11.07 8.37
CA ASP A 209 -9.61 10.39 8.51
C ASP A 209 -9.69 8.88 8.16
N SER A 210 -10.74 8.43 7.48
CA SER A 210 -10.90 7.05 6.98
C SER A 210 -9.95 6.73 5.81
N CYS A 211 -8.66 6.98 5.99
CA CYS A 211 -7.61 6.48 5.12
C CYS A 211 -6.85 5.40 5.89
N MET A 212 -6.88 4.17 5.38
CA MET A 212 -5.95 3.14 5.87
C MET A 212 -4.59 3.45 5.26
N ILE A 213 -3.74 4.11 6.03
CA ILE A 213 -2.35 4.36 5.68
C ILE A 213 -1.55 3.13 6.12
N VAL A 214 -0.99 2.41 5.16
CA VAL A 214 -0.02 1.36 5.46
C VAL A 214 1.37 1.90 5.18
N PRO A 215 2.14 2.27 6.20
CA PRO A 215 3.49 2.80 6.01
C PRO A 215 4.47 1.69 5.58
N ASN A 216 5.52 2.07 4.86
CA ASN A 216 6.73 1.27 4.65
C ASN A 216 6.59 -0.02 3.82
N VAL A 217 5.80 -0.04 2.75
CA VAL A 217 5.74 -1.18 1.84
C VAL A 217 6.95 -1.20 0.90
N LYS A 218 7.89 -2.09 1.19
CA LYS A 218 9.13 -2.22 0.42
C LYS A 218 8.99 -3.05 -0.86
N GLN A 219 7.78 -3.52 -1.17
CA GLN A 219 7.46 -4.42 -2.28
C GLN A 219 6.63 -3.70 -3.35
N ASN A 220 6.65 -4.25 -4.57
CA ASN A 220 5.91 -3.73 -5.73
C ASN A 220 4.44 -4.19 -5.76
N HIS A 221 3.97 -4.82 -4.68
CA HIS A 221 2.57 -5.21 -4.51
C HIS A 221 2.20 -5.15 -3.03
N TYR A 222 0.91 -5.03 -2.75
CA TYR A 222 0.38 -5.11 -1.39
C TYR A 222 -1.03 -5.70 -1.39
N THR A 223 -1.31 -6.59 -0.44
CA THR A 223 -2.63 -7.18 -0.24
C THR A 223 -3.37 -6.49 0.89
N VAL A 224 -4.46 -5.82 0.55
CA VAL A 224 -5.41 -5.23 1.50
C VAL A 224 -6.39 -6.31 1.91
N HIS A 225 -6.61 -6.48 3.21
CA HIS A 225 -7.48 -7.49 3.80
C HIS A 225 -8.70 -6.86 4.48
N GLY A 226 -9.74 -7.65 4.73
CA GLY A 226 -10.94 -7.21 5.45
C GLY A 226 -11.87 -6.32 4.61
N LEU A 227 -11.76 -6.43 3.29
CA LEU A 227 -12.64 -5.74 2.35
C LEU A 227 -14.01 -6.44 2.29
N GLN A 228 -15.05 -5.68 1.99
CA GLN A 228 -16.39 -6.20 1.73
C GLN A 228 -16.41 -6.82 0.33
N SER A 229 -17.04 -7.99 0.21
CA SER A 229 -17.20 -8.70 -1.06
C SER A 229 -18.09 -7.93 -2.04
N GLY A 230 -17.78 -8.02 -3.34
CA GLY A 230 -18.54 -7.37 -4.40
C GLY A 230 -18.45 -5.84 -4.45
N THR A 231 -17.57 -5.24 -3.64
CA THR A 231 -17.52 -3.79 -3.45
C THR A 231 -16.40 -3.19 -4.30
N LYS A 232 -16.68 -2.05 -4.95
CA LYS A 232 -15.67 -1.28 -5.69
C LYS A 232 -14.86 -0.42 -4.71
N TYR A 233 -13.55 -0.45 -4.87
CA TYR A 233 -12.59 0.27 -4.05
C TYR A 233 -11.71 1.16 -4.93
N ILE A 234 -11.36 2.34 -4.40
CA ILE A 234 -10.44 3.27 -5.06
C ILE A 234 -9.10 3.20 -4.35
N PHE A 235 -8.05 2.93 -5.11
CA PHE A 235 -6.69 2.88 -4.63
C PHE A 235 -5.91 4.05 -5.21
N MET A 236 -5.15 4.75 -4.36
CA MET A 236 -4.22 5.80 -4.79
C MET A 236 -2.86 5.58 -4.14
N VAL A 237 -1.81 5.82 -4.93
CA VAL A 237 -0.43 5.78 -4.46
C VAL A 237 0.01 7.18 -4.12
N LYS A 238 0.67 7.38 -2.97
CA LYS A 238 1.10 8.70 -2.53
C LYS A 238 2.58 8.69 -2.13
N VAL A 239 3.39 9.42 -2.89
CA VAL A 239 4.81 9.62 -2.62
C VAL A 239 5.01 11.08 -2.22
N GLY A 240 5.24 11.33 -0.92
CA GLY A 240 5.30 12.69 -0.39
C GLY A 240 3.96 13.42 -0.55
N SER A 241 3.95 14.54 -1.27
CA SER A 241 2.73 15.31 -1.60
C SER A 241 2.05 14.85 -2.90
N CYS A 242 2.72 14.05 -3.73
CA CYS A 242 2.23 13.65 -5.05
C CYS A 242 1.35 12.39 -4.97
N SER A 243 0.19 12.40 -5.63
CA SER A 243 -0.76 11.30 -5.71
C SER A 243 -0.87 10.74 -7.13
N SER A 244 -0.95 9.42 -7.28
CA SER A 244 -1.18 8.76 -8.58
C SER A 244 -2.61 8.99 -9.05
N GLU A 245 -2.85 8.71 -10.32
CA GLU A 245 -4.22 8.48 -10.79
C GLU A 245 -4.88 7.35 -9.96
N PRO A 246 -6.18 7.49 -9.64
CA PRO A 246 -6.92 6.50 -8.87
C PRO A 246 -7.18 5.23 -9.68
N GLY A 247 -6.75 4.09 -9.17
CA GLY A 247 -7.13 2.77 -9.70
C GLY A 247 -8.42 2.27 -9.07
N LYS A 248 -9.36 1.77 -9.87
CA LYS A 248 -10.65 1.24 -9.41
C LYS A 248 -10.65 -0.27 -9.48
N LEU A 249 -10.69 -0.94 -8.32
CA LEU A 249 -10.67 -2.40 -8.25
C LEU A 249 -11.90 -2.89 -7.48
N LYS A 250 -12.51 -3.99 -7.93
CA LYS A 250 -13.68 -4.61 -7.29
C LYS A 250 -13.26 -5.90 -6.61
N THR A 251 -13.70 -6.13 -5.37
CA THR A 251 -13.59 -7.46 -4.74
C THR A 251 -14.51 -8.46 -5.45
N ASN A 252 -14.10 -9.72 -5.50
CA ASN A 252 -14.95 -10.75 -6.08
C ASN A 252 -16.19 -10.97 -5.21
N SER A 253 -17.29 -11.39 -5.81
CA SER A 253 -18.48 -11.83 -5.08
C SER A 253 -18.18 -13.15 -4.34
N GLN A 254 -18.72 -13.32 -3.12
CA GLN A 254 -18.57 -14.53 -2.33
C GLN A 254 -19.75 -15.47 -2.59
N SER A 255 -19.52 -16.77 -2.79
CA SER A 255 -20.64 -17.72 -2.66
C SER A 255 -21.14 -17.80 -1.25
N PHE A 256 -22.46 -17.84 -1.13
CA PHE A 256 -23.15 -18.24 0.06
C PHE A 256 -23.74 -19.63 -0.11
N LYS A 257 -24.04 -20.27 1.01
CA LYS A 257 -24.84 -21.49 1.10
C LYS A 257 -26.01 -21.24 2.03
N LEU A 258 -27.00 -22.10 2.00
CA LEU A 258 -28.07 -22.08 2.99
C LEU A 258 -27.47 -22.43 4.37
N ASP A 259 -27.83 -21.69 5.42
CA ASP A 259 -27.42 -22.01 6.78
C ASP A 259 -28.44 -22.96 7.43
N PRO A 260 -28.11 -24.26 7.62
CA PRO A 260 -29.05 -25.21 8.22
C PRO A 260 -29.44 -24.83 9.65
N LYS A 261 -28.62 -24.05 10.36
CA LYS A 261 -28.93 -23.61 11.73
C LYS A 261 -30.06 -22.59 11.77
N SER A 262 -30.22 -21.82 10.71
CA SER A 262 -31.27 -20.82 10.55
C SER A 262 -32.58 -21.39 10.00
N ALA A 263 -32.57 -22.64 9.53
CA ALA A 263 -33.70 -23.25 8.85
C ALA A 263 -34.85 -23.56 9.82
N HIS A 264 -36.06 -23.20 9.42
CA HIS A 264 -37.27 -23.58 10.15
C HIS A 264 -37.43 -25.11 10.22
N ARG A 265 -37.95 -25.64 11.33
CA ARG A 265 -38.10 -27.10 11.60
C ARG A 265 -38.83 -27.94 10.53
N LYS A 266 -39.64 -27.31 9.70
CA LYS A 266 -40.41 -27.93 8.59
C LYS A 266 -39.69 -27.84 7.24
N LEU A 267 -38.45 -27.36 7.25
CA LEU A 267 -37.59 -27.33 6.08
C LEU A 267 -36.47 -28.33 6.27
N LYS A 268 -36.11 -28.99 5.17
CA LYS A 268 -34.93 -29.82 5.07
C LYS A 268 -33.95 -29.14 4.12
N VAL A 269 -32.75 -28.88 4.61
CA VAL A 269 -31.64 -28.39 3.79
C VAL A 269 -30.87 -29.61 3.28
N SER A 270 -30.52 -29.61 1.99
CA SER A 270 -29.72 -30.66 1.35
C SER A 270 -28.29 -30.71 1.92
N HIS A 271 -27.59 -31.84 1.72
CA HIS A 271 -26.24 -32.03 2.24
C HIS A 271 -25.19 -31.06 1.69
N ASP A 272 -25.37 -30.56 0.47
CA ASP A 272 -24.53 -29.55 -0.16
C ASP A 272 -24.86 -28.12 0.28
N ASN A 273 -25.95 -27.94 1.05
CA ASN A 273 -26.51 -26.68 1.50
C ASN A 273 -26.94 -25.74 0.35
N LEU A 274 -27.39 -26.29 -0.79
CA LEU A 274 -27.85 -25.52 -1.94
C LEU A 274 -29.34 -25.66 -2.24
N THR A 275 -30.00 -26.66 -1.68
CA THR A 275 -31.43 -26.90 -1.88
C THR A 275 -32.16 -26.89 -0.54
N ILE A 276 -33.30 -26.21 -0.51
CA ILE A 276 -34.29 -26.32 0.56
C ILE A 276 -35.54 -27.00 0.05
N GLU A 277 -36.05 -27.92 0.86
CA GLU A 277 -37.28 -28.66 0.59
C GLU A 277 -38.22 -28.58 1.78
N ARG A 278 -39.53 -28.49 1.50
CA ARG A 278 -40.54 -28.53 2.55
C ARG A 278 -40.77 -29.98 2.99
N ASP A 279 -40.47 -30.24 4.26
CA ASP A 279 -40.75 -31.52 4.91
C ASP A 279 -42.15 -31.48 5.55
N GLU A 280 -43.10 -32.19 4.95
CA GLU A 280 -44.47 -32.29 5.47
C GLU A 280 -44.60 -33.26 6.66
N SER A 281 -43.54 -33.98 7.03
CA SER A 281 -43.56 -35.08 8.00
C SER A 281 -42.89 -34.79 9.37
N SER A 282 -42.27 -33.62 9.57
CA SER A 282 -41.37 -33.41 10.71
C SER A 282 -42.06 -33.03 12.04
N SER A 283 -41.82 -33.83 13.08
CA SER A 283 -42.24 -33.62 14.49
C SER A 283 -41.07 -33.37 15.46
N LYS A 284 -39.87 -33.02 14.98
CA LYS A 284 -38.67 -32.88 15.82
C LYS A 284 -38.57 -31.50 16.51
N LYS A 285 -38.26 -31.52 17.82
CA LYS A 285 -37.89 -30.35 18.64
C LYS A 285 -36.40 -30.05 18.48
N SER A 286 -36.01 -28.78 18.31
CA SER A 286 -34.65 -28.32 18.57
C SER A 286 -34.64 -27.17 19.58
N HIS A 287 -33.54 -27.07 20.33
CA HIS A 287 -33.20 -25.98 21.23
C HIS A 287 -32.15 -25.09 20.53
N THR A 288 -32.59 -24.14 19.71
CA THR A 288 -31.74 -23.03 19.26
C THR A 288 -32.60 -21.79 19.07
N PRO A 289 -32.27 -20.65 19.71
CA PRO A 289 -33.11 -19.46 19.68
C PRO A 289 -32.68 -18.54 18.53
N GLU A 290 -32.95 -18.86 17.26
CA GLU A 290 -32.76 -17.88 16.17
C GLU A 290 -33.86 -17.85 15.08
N CYS A 291 -34.33 -16.61 14.87
CA CYS A 291 -35.03 -15.94 13.76
C CYS A 291 -36.42 -16.30 13.22
N PHE A 292 -36.94 -17.53 13.27
CA PHE A 292 -38.26 -17.81 12.64
C PHE A 292 -39.23 -18.54 13.57
N THR A 293 -39.82 -17.81 14.52
CA THR A 293 -40.78 -18.32 15.52
C THR A 293 -42.25 -18.06 15.16
N SER A 294 -42.55 -17.31 14.09
CA SER A 294 -43.93 -16.99 13.71
C SER A 294 -44.61 -18.17 12.99
N GLN A 295 -45.88 -18.40 13.33
CA GLN A 295 -46.66 -19.61 13.02
C GLN A 295 -46.98 -19.83 11.52
N GLY A 296 -46.35 -19.10 10.59
CA GLY A 296 -46.63 -19.13 9.15
C GLY A 296 -45.47 -18.82 8.20
N SER A 297 -44.26 -18.57 8.70
CA SER A 297 -43.07 -18.32 7.86
C SER A 297 -42.07 -19.48 7.95
N TYR A 298 -41.89 -20.20 6.84
CA TYR A 298 -40.95 -21.31 6.72
C TYR A 298 -39.65 -20.81 6.10
N GLY A 299 -38.86 -20.08 6.90
CA GLY A 299 -37.67 -19.37 6.44
C GLY A 299 -36.36 -20.13 6.64
N VAL A 300 -35.36 -19.77 5.84
CA VAL A 300 -33.93 -20.07 6.01
C VAL A 300 -33.10 -18.89 5.51
N ALA A 301 -31.98 -18.60 6.17
CA ALA A 301 -31.04 -17.57 5.76
C ALA A 301 -29.80 -18.17 5.09
N GLY A 302 -29.10 -17.37 4.30
CA GLY A 302 -27.75 -17.69 3.85
C GLY A 302 -26.74 -17.64 4.99
N ASN A 303 -25.66 -18.41 4.87
CA ASN A 303 -24.55 -18.46 5.82
C ASN A 303 -23.56 -17.28 5.69
N GLY A 304 -23.83 -16.33 4.80
CA GLY A 304 -22.96 -15.19 4.49
C GLY A 304 -23.73 -14.03 3.84
N PHE A 305 -23.02 -12.94 3.59
CA PHE A 305 -23.54 -11.78 2.87
C PHE A 305 -23.40 -11.97 1.36
N ILE A 306 -24.25 -11.30 0.58
CA ILE A 306 -24.26 -11.46 -0.88
C ILE A 306 -24.09 -10.13 -1.62
N ASP A 307 -23.62 -10.24 -2.86
CA ASP A 307 -23.49 -9.15 -3.85
C ASP A 307 -24.37 -9.46 -5.07
N SER A 308 -24.39 -10.71 -5.51
CA SER A 308 -25.35 -11.20 -6.49
C SER A 308 -25.66 -12.68 -6.23
N GLY A 309 -26.83 -13.13 -6.65
CA GLY A 309 -27.22 -14.53 -6.51
C GLY A 309 -28.34 -14.92 -7.47
N LEU A 310 -28.28 -16.14 -7.97
CA LEU A 310 -29.36 -16.75 -8.73
C LEU A 310 -30.12 -17.74 -7.87
N VAL A 311 -31.44 -17.77 -8.05
CA VAL A 311 -32.29 -18.78 -7.47
C VAL A 311 -33.10 -19.47 -8.55
N ILE A 312 -33.04 -20.79 -8.56
CA ILE A 312 -33.90 -21.65 -9.38
C ILE A 312 -35.00 -22.20 -8.49
N SER A 313 -36.25 -21.92 -8.83
CA SER A 313 -37.38 -22.41 -8.05
C SER A 313 -38.11 -23.54 -8.76
N GLY A 314 -38.21 -24.69 -8.09
CA GLY A 314 -39.21 -25.73 -8.42
C GLY A 314 -40.53 -25.54 -7.68
N SER A 315 -40.59 -24.55 -6.78
CA SER A 315 -41.71 -24.20 -5.93
C SER A 315 -42.66 -23.24 -6.64
N THR A 316 -43.96 -23.36 -6.38
CA THR A 316 -44.94 -22.36 -6.85
C THR A 316 -45.27 -21.34 -5.77
N TRP A 317 -44.85 -21.59 -4.52
CA TRP A 317 -45.14 -20.76 -3.36
C TRP A 317 -43.85 -20.50 -2.58
N TYR A 318 -43.23 -19.34 -2.81
CA TYR A 318 -41.95 -19.00 -2.21
C TYR A 318 -41.75 -17.48 -2.09
N ALA A 319 -40.82 -17.08 -1.23
CA ALA A 319 -40.34 -15.71 -1.13
C ALA A 319 -38.82 -15.71 -1.08
N ILE A 320 -38.20 -14.80 -1.82
CA ILE A 320 -36.74 -14.67 -1.91
C ILE A 320 -36.42 -13.20 -1.71
N GLY A 321 -35.43 -12.92 -0.88
CA GLY A 321 -35.09 -11.55 -0.57
C GLY A 321 -33.80 -11.38 0.19
N LEU A 322 -33.60 -10.17 0.68
CA LEU A 322 -32.49 -9.74 1.50
C LEU A 322 -33.02 -9.21 2.83
N ALA A 323 -32.31 -9.45 3.93
CA ALA A 323 -32.65 -8.90 5.24
C ALA A 323 -31.40 -8.54 6.04
N TYR A 324 -31.53 -7.59 6.97
CA TYR A 324 -30.49 -7.36 7.95
C TYR A 324 -30.46 -8.50 8.98
N LYS A 325 -29.26 -8.91 9.38
CA LYS A 325 -29.07 -10.05 10.30
C LYS A 325 -29.68 -9.82 11.69
N SER A 326 -29.69 -8.57 12.17
CA SER A 326 -30.10 -8.19 13.52
C SER A 326 -31.46 -7.46 13.59
N ASN A 327 -32.03 -7.08 12.46
CA ASN A 327 -33.23 -6.24 12.39
C ASN A 327 -34.33 -6.89 11.53
N SER A 328 -35.59 -6.55 11.82
CA SER A 328 -36.77 -7.04 11.08
C SER A 328 -36.99 -6.38 9.71
N VAL A 329 -35.96 -5.75 9.12
CA VAL A 329 -36.06 -5.05 7.83
C VAL A 329 -35.64 -6.00 6.72
N SER A 330 -36.54 -6.20 5.75
CA SER A 330 -36.34 -7.08 4.61
C SER A 330 -36.89 -6.50 3.31
N TRP A 331 -36.32 -6.96 2.20
CA TRP A 331 -36.77 -6.72 0.82
C TRP A 331 -36.96 -8.06 0.16
N ALA A 332 -38.18 -8.39 -0.24
CA ALA A 332 -38.47 -9.72 -0.77
C ALA A 332 -39.38 -9.66 -1.99
N LEU A 333 -39.15 -10.56 -2.93
CA LEU A 333 -40.06 -10.88 -4.01
C LEU A 333 -40.75 -12.20 -3.67
N CYS A 334 -42.07 -12.20 -3.73
CA CYS A 334 -42.91 -13.31 -3.32
C CYS A 334 -43.75 -13.81 -4.50
N CYS A 335 -43.81 -15.12 -4.64
CA CYS A 335 -44.60 -15.83 -5.63
C CYS A 335 -45.61 -16.73 -4.90
N CYS A 336 -46.88 -16.57 -5.25
CA CYS A 336 -47.97 -17.45 -4.82
C CYS A 336 -48.77 -17.88 -6.05
N ASN A 337 -48.44 -19.06 -6.61
CA ASN A 337 -48.92 -19.50 -7.92
C ASN A 337 -48.54 -18.50 -9.02
N ASN A 338 -49.51 -17.80 -9.61
CA ASN A 338 -49.28 -16.80 -10.65
C ASN A 338 -49.33 -15.37 -10.12
N ASN A 339 -49.48 -15.20 -8.80
CA ASN A 339 -49.49 -13.88 -8.17
C ASN A 339 -48.08 -13.55 -7.69
N TRP A 340 -47.56 -12.43 -8.17
CA TRP A 340 -46.22 -11.96 -7.85
C TRP A 340 -46.31 -10.59 -7.17
N VAL A 341 -45.62 -10.46 -6.04
CA VAL A 341 -45.58 -9.22 -5.28
C VAL A 341 -44.17 -8.96 -4.77
N VAL A 342 -43.77 -7.70 -4.76
CA VAL A 342 -42.58 -7.25 -4.04
C VAL A 342 -43.01 -6.65 -2.71
N ARG A 343 -42.28 -6.98 -1.64
CA ARG A 343 -42.61 -6.64 -0.26
C ARG A 343 -41.44 -5.93 0.43
N HIS A 344 -41.75 -4.81 1.06
CA HIS A 344 -40.83 -4.09 1.95
C HIS A 344 -41.62 -3.23 2.93
N ASN A 345 -41.20 -3.20 4.20
CA ASN A 345 -41.80 -2.33 5.24
C ASN A 345 -43.34 -2.41 5.31
N SER A 346 -43.87 -3.64 5.31
CA SER A 346 -45.32 -3.95 5.32
C SER A 346 -46.11 -3.40 4.12
N LYS A 347 -45.44 -2.94 3.07
CA LYS A 347 -46.05 -2.58 1.79
C LYS A 347 -45.86 -3.71 0.79
N GLU A 348 -46.89 -4.00 0.02
CA GLU A 348 -46.87 -4.96 -1.08
C GLU A 348 -47.19 -4.23 -2.38
N ILE A 349 -46.39 -4.48 -3.41
CA ILE A 349 -46.60 -3.93 -4.75
C ILE A 349 -46.71 -5.14 -5.70
N PRO A 350 -47.85 -5.30 -6.41
CA PRO A 350 -47.98 -6.36 -7.40
C PRO A 350 -47.10 -6.10 -8.61
N ILE A 351 -46.52 -7.18 -9.15
CA ILE A 351 -45.76 -7.19 -10.40
C ILE A 351 -46.32 -8.28 -11.32
N GLU A 352 -46.10 -8.16 -12.63
CA GLU A 352 -46.58 -9.12 -13.62
C GLU A 352 -45.42 -9.68 -14.47
N PRO A 353 -44.67 -10.68 -13.95
CA PRO A 353 -43.62 -11.35 -14.71
C PRO A 353 -44.20 -12.23 -15.83
N ALA A 354 -43.34 -12.64 -16.77
CA ALA A 354 -43.71 -13.59 -17.80
C ALA A 354 -44.18 -14.95 -17.22
N CYS A 355 -45.13 -15.61 -17.90
CA CYS A 355 -45.82 -16.81 -17.44
C CYS A 355 -44.93 -18.03 -17.10
N HIS A 356 -43.63 -17.98 -17.39
CA HIS A 356 -42.68 -19.09 -17.23
C HIS A 356 -41.42 -18.72 -16.44
N LEU A 357 -41.49 -17.68 -15.59
CA LEU A 357 -40.37 -17.30 -14.73
C LEU A 357 -39.98 -18.46 -13.79
N ARG A 358 -38.82 -19.08 -14.03
CA ARG A 358 -38.27 -20.19 -13.24
C ARG A 358 -36.95 -19.87 -12.55
N HIS A 359 -36.27 -18.83 -13.03
CA HIS A 359 -34.93 -18.44 -12.63
C HIS A 359 -34.97 -16.97 -12.23
N MET A 360 -34.87 -16.72 -10.93
CA MET A 360 -34.87 -15.37 -10.39
C MET A 360 -33.46 -14.97 -10.00
N GLY A 361 -32.97 -13.88 -10.58
CA GLY A 361 -31.73 -13.23 -10.16
C GLY A 361 -32.02 -12.15 -9.12
N ILE A 362 -31.13 -12.02 -8.14
CA ILE A 362 -31.04 -10.87 -7.25
C ILE A 362 -29.68 -10.23 -7.47
N LEU A 363 -29.70 -8.94 -7.79
CA LEU A 363 -28.53 -8.10 -7.90
C LEU A 363 -28.56 -7.07 -6.78
N LEU A 364 -27.45 -6.98 -6.03
CA LEU A 364 -27.29 -5.99 -5.00
C LEU A 364 -26.21 -5.01 -5.42
N ASP A 365 -26.57 -3.73 -5.46
CA ASP A 365 -25.64 -2.64 -5.75
C ASP A 365 -25.53 -1.76 -4.51
N TYR A 366 -24.46 -1.95 -3.74
CA TYR A 366 -24.19 -1.11 -2.57
C TYR A 366 -23.85 0.33 -2.95
N ASP A 367 -23.26 0.57 -4.12
CA ASP A 367 -22.74 1.88 -4.53
C ASP A 367 -23.89 2.82 -4.91
N ASN A 368 -24.82 2.32 -5.72
CA ASN A 368 -26.04 3.05 -6.09
C ASN A 368 -27.14 2.91 -5.04
N GLY A 369 -26.97 1.98 -4.10
CA GLY A 369 -27.96 1.68 -3.07
C GLY A 369 -29.23 1.12 -3.69
N SER A 370 -29.11 -0.02 -4.39
CA SER A 370 -30.26 -0.66 -5.02
C SER A 370 -30.27 -2.17 -4.85
N ILE A 371 -31.48 -2.74 -4.74
CA ILE A 371 -31.71 -4.18 -4.77
C ILE A 371 -32.63 -4.46 -5.96
N ALA A 372 -32.12 -5.17 -6.95
CA ALA A 372 -32.85 -5.40 -8.18
C ALA A 372 -33.12 -6.90 -8.41
N PHE A 373 -34.34 -7.21 -8.86
CA PHE A 373 -34.84 -8.54 -9.16
C PHE A 373 -35.00 -8.69 -10.67
N TYR A 374 -34.55 -9.82 -11.20
CA TYR A 374 -34.57 -10.09 -12.65
C TYR A 374 -35.06 -11.52 -12.94
N ASP A 375 -35.67 -11.69 -14.11
CA ASP A 375 -35.67 -12.98 -14.80
C ASP A 375 -34.25 -13.25 -15.28
N ALA A 376 -33.56 -14.18 -14.63
CA ALA A 376 -32.15 -14.39 -14.91
C ALA A 376 -31.88 -15.13 -16.22
N LEU A 377 -32.85 -15.91 -16.74
CA LEU A 377 -32.65 -16.56 -18.04
C LEU A 377 -32.79 -15.57 -19.18
N ASN A 378 -33.83 -14.74 -19.12
CA ASN A 378 -34.15 -13.79 -20.18
C ASN A 378 -33.49 -12.42 -19.96
N SER A 379 -32.83 -12.23 -18.81
CA SER A 379 -32.26 -10.97 -18.34
C SER A 379 -33.27 -9.81 -18.35
N ILE A 380 -34.52 -10.11 -17.97
CA ILE A 380 -35.61 -9.13 -17.92
C ILE A 380 -35.67 -8.55 -16.52
N HIS A 381 -35.62 -7.22 -16.41
CA HIS A 381 -35.86 -6.52 -15.15
C HIS A 381 -37.28 -6.74 -14.65
N LEU A 382 -37.41 -7.12 -13.37
CA LEU A 382 -38.70 -7.30 -12.72
C LEU A 382 -39.02 -6.12 -11.81
N TYR A 383 -38.09 -5.75 -10.92
CA TYR A 383 -38.29 -4.68 -9.95
C TYR A 383 -36.98 -4.23 -9.31
N THR A 384 -36.87 -2.96 -8.94
CA THR A 384 -35.75 -2.43 -8.14
C THR A 384 -36.26 -1.69 -6.92
N PHE A 385 -35.67 -1.96 -5.76
CA PHE A 385 -35.78 -1.11 -4.59
C PHE A 385 -34.60 -0.14 -4.53
N ASP A 386 -34.87 1.15 -4.45
CA ASP A 386 -33.86 2.16 -4.12
C ASP A 386 -33.72 2.26 -2.60
N VAL A 387 -32.56 1.83 -2.08
CA VAL A 387 -32.32 1.61 -0.65
C VAL A 387 -30.91 2.05 -0.27
N ALA A 388 -30.82 2.98 0.68
CA ALA A 388 -29.56 3.28 1.36
C ALA A 388 -29.25 2.19 2.40
N LEU A 389 -28.53 1.13 2.00
CA LEU A 389 -28.22 0.01 2.88
C LEU A 389 -27.21 0.39 3.95
N VAL A 390 -27.66 0.54 5.19
CA VAL A 390 -26.79 0.96 6.30
C VAL A 390 -25.94 -0.16 6.91
N GLN A 391 -26.28 -1.42 6.63
CA GLN A 391 -25.63 -2.62 7.18
C GLN A 391 -25.52 -3.72 6.09
N PRO A 392 -24.63 -4.70 6.24
CA PRO A 392 -24.60 -5.88 5.38
C PRO A 392 -25.92 -6.68 5.45
N VAL A 393 -26.38 -7.18 4.30
CA VAL A 393 -27.62 -7.96 4.19
C VAL A 393 -27.35 -9.43 3.89
N CYS A 394 -28.12 -10.30 4.53
CA CYS A 394 -28.12 -11.73 4.26
C CYS A 394 -29.27 -12.10 3.32
N PRO A 395 -29.08 -13.05 2.41
CA PRO A 395 -30.17 -13.59 1.62
C PRO A 395 -31.09 -14.41 2.50
N THR A 396 -32.39 -14.29 2.24
CA THR A 396 -33.46 -14.98 2.97
C THR A 396 -34.37 -15.67 1.99
N PHE A 397 -34.75 -16.90 2.33
CA PHE A 397 -35.57 -17.76 1.49
C PHE A 397 -36.70 -18.32 2.33
N THR A 398 -37.92 -18.27 1.79
CA THR A 398 -39.10 -18.88 2.40
C THR A 398 -39.76 -19.77 1.38
N VAL A 399 -40.05 -21.03 1.73
CA VAL A 399 -40.66 -22.01 0.82
C VAL A 399 -41.87 -22.66 1.47
N TRP A 400 -43.01 -22.62 0.79
CA TRP A 400 -44.26 -23.21 1.25
C TRP A 400 -44.66 -24.47 0.48
N ASN A 401 -43.98 -24.85 -0.60
CA ASN A 401 -44.14 -26.16 -1.22
C ASN A 401 -42.92 -26.59 -2.04
N LYS A 402 -42.78 -27.91 -2.26
CA LYS A 402 -41.71 -28.52 -3.07
C LYS A 402 -40.32 -28.06 -2.59
N CYS A 403 -39.45 -27.64 -3.51
CA CYS A 403 -38.09 -27.23 -3.24
C CYS A 403 -37.67 -25.97 -4.00
N LEU A 404 -36.61 -25.33 -3.49
CA LEU A 404 -35.92 -24.21 -4.10
C LEU A 404 -34.42 -24.49 -4.05
N THR A 405 -33.73 -24.26 -5.16
CA THR A 405 -32.30 -24.47 -5.29
C THR A 405 -31.61 -23.14 -5.58
N ILE A 406 -30.59 -22.81 -4.79
CA ILE A 406 -29.77 -21.63 -5.01
C ILE A 406 -28.59 -21.96 -5.91
N ILE A 407 -28.30 -21.07 -6.85
CA ILE A 407 -27.08 -21.07 -7.62
C ILE A 407 -26.32 -19.79 -7.30
N THR A 408 -25.17 -19.97 -6.69
CA THR A 408 -24.23 -18.87 -6.44
C THR A 408 -23.16 -18.86 -7.54
N TRP A 409 -22.47 -17.73 -7.73
CA TRP A 409 -21.38 -17.55 -8.73
C TRP A 409 -21.79 -17.32 -10.18
N LEU A 410 -22.99 -16.80 -10.47
CA LEU A 410 -23.24 -16.37 -11.84
C LEU A 410 -22.62 -14.99 -12.10
N PRO A 411 -21.87 -14.82 -13.21
CA PRO A 411 -21.41 -13.51 -13.61
C PRO A 411 -22.63 -12.60 -13.82
N ILE A 412 -22.51 -11.35 -13.36
CA ILE A 412 -23.50 -10.32 -13.66
C ILE A 412 -23.56 -10.20 -15.19
N PRO A 413 -24.73 -10.31 -15.83
CA PRO A 413 -24.83 -10.16 -17.28
C PRO A 413 -24.22 -8.84 -17.76
N ASP A 414 -23.38 -8.87 -18.80
CA ASP A 414 -22.55 -7.74 -19.26
C ASP A 414 -23.34 -6.42 -19.48
N HIS A 415 -24.63 -6.50 -19.84
CA HIS A 415 -25.49 -5.34 -20.06
C HIS A 415 -25.99 -4.67 -18.77
N LEU A 416 -25.93 -5.37 -17.62
CA LEU A 416 -26.24 -4.82 -16.29
C LEU A 416 -25.01 -4.20 -15.61
N ASP A 417 -23.80 -4.43 -16.14
CA ASP A 417 -22.55 -3.83 -15.64
C ASP A 417 -22.27 -2.43 -16.23
N SER A 418 -23.31 -1.78 -16.75
CA SER A 418 -23.27 -0.47 -17.42
C SER A 418 -22.95 0.66 -16.43
N THR A 419 -21.68 0.79 -16.03
CA THR A 419 -21.12 1.99 -15.38
C THR A 419 -20.18 2.80 -16.27
N GLU A 420 -20.09 2.46 -17.57
CA GLU A 420 -19.47 3.31 -18.59
C GLU A 420 -20.53 3.89 -19.54
N GLN A 421 -21.32 4.85 -19.04
CA GLN A 421 -21.81 5.92 -19.90
C GLN A 421 -21.14 7.21 -19.43
N LEU A 422 -19.99 7.51 -20.03
CA LEU A 422 -19.40 8.85 -19.98
C LEU A 422 -20.36 9.83 -20.69
N PRO A 423 -20.55 11.05 -20.16
CA PRO A 423 -21.09 12.18 -20.94
C PRO A 423 -20.20 12.53 -22.13
#